data_AF-A0A3Q8X867-F1
#
_entry.id   AF-A0A3Q8X867-F1
#
_cell.length_a   1.000
_cell.length_b   1.000
_cell.length_c   1.000
_cell.angle_alpha   90.00
_cell.angle_beta   90.00
_cell.angle_gamma   90.00
#
_symmetry.space_group_name_H-M   'P 1'
#
loop_
_entity.id
_entity.type
_entity.pdbx_description
1 polymer ?
#
loop_
_entity_poly.entity_id
_entity_poly.type
_entity_poly.pdbx_seq_one_letter_code
_entity_poly.pdbx_strand_id
1 'polypeptide(L)' 'MNQSADSMTAKELEYIADSMSNEDLLLKQCVVASATVQNPQIKQTVNQMMNKHTQHYQTLLTMMEQHKPTAPTQPQQ' A
#
# COMPACT_ATOMS: atom_id res chain seq x y z
N MET A 1 5.53 -26.36 18.33
CA MET A 1 5.52 -25.04 17.67
C MET A 1 4.60 -25.14 16.46
N ASN A 2 3.33 -24.76 16.62
CA ASN A 2 2.31 -24.83 15.57
C ASN A 2 2.22 -23.47 14.89
N GLN A 3 2.99 -23.26 13.82
CA GLN A 3 2.87 -22.06 12.99
C GLN A 3 1.68 -22.27 12.04
N SER A 4 0.50 -21.85 12.49
CA SER A 4 -0.60 -21.53 11.58
C SER A 4 -0.18 -20.26 10.85
N ALA A 5 0.57 -20.41 9.76
CA ALA A 5 0.74 -19.36 8.78
C ALA A 5 -0.63 -19.19 8.11
N ASP A 6 -1.50 -18.36 8.70
CA ASP A 6 -2.74 -17.94 8.07
C ASP A 6 -2.35 -17.21 6.78
N SER A 7 -2.42 -17.94 5.67
CA SER A 7 -2.38 -17.38 4.35
C SER A 7 -3.48 -16.32 4.27
N MET A 8 -3.12 -15.05 4.05
CA MET A 8 -4.09 -13.99 3.80
C MET A 8 -5.15 -14.48 2.81
N THR A 9 -6.39 -14.44 3.25
CA THR A 9 -7.55 -14.86 2.49
C THR A 9 -7.73 -13.95 1.27
N ALA A 10 -8.44 -14.43 0.24
CA ALA A 10 -8.73 -13.63 -0.95
C ALA A 10 -9.38 -12.26 -0.61
N LYS A 11 -10.17 -12.22 0.46
CA LYS A 11 -10.81 -10.98 0.96
C LYS A 11 -9.80 -9.99 1.54
N GLU A 12 -8.76 -10.47 2.22
CA GLU A 12 -7.70 -9.61 2.76
C GLU A 12 -6.81 -9.05 1.64
N LEU A 13 -6.54 -9.83 0.59
CA LEU A 13 -5.85 -9.34 -0.60
C LEU A 13 -6.66 -8.27 -1.35
N GLU A 14 -7.97 -8.46 -1.47
CA GLU A 14 -8.89 -7.47 -2.04
C GLU A 14 -8.90 -6.18 -1.20
N TYR A 15 -8.97 -6.30 0.13
CA TYR A 15 -8.89 -5.16 1.03
C TYR A 15 -7.55 -4.39 0.93
N ILE A 16 -6.44 -5.10 0.75
CA ILE A 16 -5.13 -4.47 0.54
C ILE A 16 -5.11 -3.71 -0.80
N ALA A 17 -5.66 -4.29 -1.87
CA ALA A 17 -5.76 -3.63 -3.17
C ALA A 17 -6.63 -2.35 -3.11
N ASP A 18 -7.75 -2.40 -2.40
CA ASP A 18 -8.59 -1.23 -2.13
C ASP A 18 -7.84 -0.17 -1.32
N SER A 19 -7.10 -0.60 -0.29
CA SER A 19 -6.29 0.29 0.55
C SER A 19 -5.18 0.97 -0.27
N MET A 20 -4.54 0.27 -1.21
CA MET A 20 -3.56 0.85 -2.12
C MET A 20 -4.17 1.91 -3.04
N SER A 21 -5.38 1.67 -3.55
CA SER A 21 -6.12 2.64 -4.37
C SER A 21 -6.44 3.91 -3.56
N ASN A 22 -6.75 3.77 -2.27
CA ASN A 22 -6.95 4.90 -1.37
C ASN A 22 -5.66 5.70 -1.13
N GLU A 23 -4.53 5.03 -0.93
CA GLU A 23 -3.22 5.69 -0.74
C GLU A 23 -2.78 6.48 -1.99
N ASP A 24 -3.02 5.95 -3.20
CA ASP A 24 -2.78 6.67 -4.46
C ASP A 24 -3.66 7.91 -4.60
N LEU A 25 -4.94 7.83 -4.24
CA LEU A 25 -5.84 8.98 -4.21
C LEU A 25 -5.34 10.06 -3.24
N LEU A 26 -4.95 9.67 -2.02
CA LEU A 26 -4.44 10.58 -1.00
C LEU A 26 -3.14 11.25 -1.44
N LEU A 27 -2.24 10.53 -2.12
CA LEU A 27 -1.04 11.10 -2.73
C LEU A 27 -1.38 12.19 -3.76
N LYS A 28 -2.31 11.91 -4.68
CA LYS A 28 -2.75 12.89 -5.68
C LYS A 28 -3.33 14.15 -5.03
N GLN A 29 -4.15 13.99 -3.99
CA GLN A 29 -4.69 15.11 -3.23
C GLN A 29 -3.59 15.93 -2.53
N CYS A 30 -2.60 15.26 -1.93
CA CYS A 30 -1.48 15.94 -1.30
C CYS A 30 -0.62 16.71 -2.33
N VAL A 31 -0.43 16.18 -3.54
CA VAL A 31 0.27 16.90 -4.62
C VAL A 31 -0.49 18.18 -4.98
N VAL A 32 -1.81 18.10 -5.17
CA VAL A 32 -2.66 19.28 -5.46
C VAL A 32 -2.63 20.27 -4.30
N ALA A 33 -2.72 19.79 -3.06
CA ALA A 33 -2.67 20.63 -1.87
C ALA A 33 -1.31 21.34 -1.73
N SER A 34 -0.19 20.65 -1.95
CA SER A 34 1.16 21.25 -1.88
C SER A 34 1.37 22.34 -2.96
N ALA A 35 0.69 22.22 -4.10
CA ALA A 35 0.71 23.20 -5.18
C ALA A 35 -0.17 24.43 -4.90
N THR A 36 -1.29 24.27 -4.18
CA THR A 36 -2.30 25.33 -4.00
C THR A 36 -2.24 26.03 -2.63
N VAL A 37 -1.70 25.37 -1.61
CA VAL A 37 -1.58 25.92 -0.25
C VAL A 37 -0.49 26.99 -0.20
N GLN A 38 -0.86 28.17 0.29
CA GLN A 38 0.05 29.31 0.49
C GLN A 38 0.70 29.30 1.87
N ASN A 39 0.05 28.71 2.87
CA ASN A 39 0.57 28.64 4.24
C ASN A 39 1.76 27.66 4.30
N PRO A 40 2.97 28.12 4.68
CA PRO A 40 4.16 27.28 4.62
C PRO A 40 4.13 26.11 5.62
N GLN A 41 3.52 26.29 6.80
CA GLN A 41 3.37 25.22 7.78
C GLN A 41 2.44 24.12 7.27
N ILE A 42 1.31 24.50 6.66
CA ILE A 42 0.39 23.52 6.05
C ILE A 42 1.09 22.80 4.88
N LYS A 43 1.84 23.53 4.05
CA LYS A 43 2.62 22.93 2.96
C LYS A 43 3.63 21.90 3.47
N GLN A 44 4.32 22.20 4.57
CA GLN A 44 5.23 21.26 5.22
C GLN A 44 4.50 20.01 5.72
N THR A 45 3.34 20.17 6.36
CA THR A 45 2.51 19.04 6.80
C THR A 45 2.06 18.17 5.63
N VAL A 46 1.58 18.77 4.53
CA VAL A 46 1.18 18.05 3.32
C VAL A 46 2.36 17.28 2.72
N ASN A 47 3.55 17.87 2.69
CA ASN A 47 4.76 17.16 2.23
C ASN A 47 5.11 15.96 3.13
N GLN A 48 4.95 16.10 4.45
CA GLN A 48 5.12 14.97 5.37
C GLN A 48 4.07 13.88 5.14
N MET A 49 2.82 14.26 4.84
CA MET A 49 1.76 13.31 4.50
C MET A 49 2.08 12.55 3.21
N MET A 50 2.57 13.22 2.15
CA MET A 50 3.01 12.54 0.92
C MET A 50 4.04 11.44 1.21
N ASN A 51 5.04 11.73 2.04
CA ASN A 51 6.05 10.73 2.41
C ASN A 51 5.43 9.55 3.16
N LYS A 52 4.49 9.79 4.07
CA LYS A 52 3.78 8.73 4.81
C LYS A 52 2.93 7.86 3.90
N HIS A 53 2.10 8.45 3.05
CA HIS A 53 1.26 7.71 2.09
C HIS A 53 2.11 6.89 1.12
N THR A 54 3.26 7.41 0.68
CA THR A 54 4.23 6.65 -0.13
C THR A 54 4.75 5.44 0.64
N GLN A 55 5.13 5.61 1.91
CA GLN A 55 5.61 4.50 2.75
C GLN A 55 4.53 3.44 2.98
N HIS A 56 3.27 3.85 3.23
CA HIS A 56 2.15 2.93 3.39
C HIS A 56 1.92 2.13 2.12
N TYR A 57 1.87 2.80 0.97
CA TYR A 57 1.69 2.14 -0.32
C TYR A 57 2.77 1.07 -0.56
N GLN A 58 4.04 1.39 -0.31
CA GLN A 58 5.14 0.43 -0.45
C GLN A 58 5.03 -0.75 0.52
N THR A 59 4.53 -0.51 1.73
CA THR A 59 4.28 -1.56 2.73
C THR A 59 3.18 -2.51 2.24
N LEU A 60 2.06 -1.97 1.75
CA LEU A 60 0.96 -2.75 1.20
C LEU A 60 1.40 -3.54 -0.04
N LEU A 61 2.19 -2.93 -0.93
CA LEU A 61 2.75 -3.61 -2.10
C LEU A 61 3.64 -4.79 -1.69
N THR A 62 4.53 -4.58 -0.72
CA THR A 62 5.40 -5.65 -0.19
C THR A 62 4.57 -6.80 0.38
N MET A 63 3.50 -6.50 1.12
CA MET A 63 2.58 -7.52 1.64
C MET A 63 1.90 -8.32 0.52
N MET A 64 1.45 -7.66 -0.56
CA MET A 64 0.88 -8.37 -1.71
C MET A 64 1.88 -9.28 -2.40
N GLU A 65 3.12 -8.82 -2.57
CA GLU A 65 4.18 -9.60 -3.23
C GLU A 65 4.56 -10.84 -2.42
N GLN A 66 4.65 -10.73 -1.10
CA GLN A 66 4.93 -11.86 -0.19
C GLN A 66 3.85 -12.94 -0.22
N HIS A 67 2.60 -12.56 -0.51
CA HIS A 67 1.45 -13.46 -0.56
C HIS A 67 1.10 -13.96 -1.97
N LYS A 68 1.87 -13.58 -3.00
CA LYS A 68 1.68 -14.17 -4.34
C LYS A 68 1.98 -15.68 -4.24
N PRO A 69 0.99 -16.56 -4.42
CA PRO A 69 1.26 -17.99 -4.37
C PRO A 69 2.27 -18.31 -5.47
N THR A 70 3.46 -18.75 -5.07
CA THR A 70 4.42 -19.37 -5.97
C THR A 70 3.76 -20.66 -6.42
N ALA A 71 3.06 -20.61 -7.56
CA ALA A 71 2.46 -21.81 -8.13
C ALA A 71 3.59 -22.85 -8.31
N PRO A 72 3.54 -24.02 -7.65
CA PRO A 72 4.41 -25.11 -8.05
C PRO A 72 3.92 -25.57 -9.41
N THR A 73 4.62 -25.16 -10.48
CA THR A 73 4.51 -25.80 -11.77
C THR A 73 5.01 -27.24 -11.61
N GLN A 74 4.12 -28.17 -11.26
CA GLN A 74 4.33 -29.60 -11.48
C GLN A 74 3.50 -30.03 -12.69
N PRO A 75 4.11 -30.83 -13.57
CA PRO A 75 4.08 -32.27 -13.36
C PRO A 75 5.48 -32.90 -13.46
N GLN A 76 5.92 -33.54 -12.40
CA GLN A 76 7.01 -34.53 -12.48
C GLN A 76 6.37 -35.92 -12.62
N GLN A 77 6.32 -36.34 -13.89
CA GLN A 77 6.26 -37.71 -14.44
C GLN A 77 5.04 -38.58 -14.13
#